data_AF-A0A819N9U2-F1
#
_entry.id   AF-A0A819N9U2-F1
#
_cell.length_a   1.000
_cell.length_b   1.000
_cell.length_c   1.000
_cell.angle_alpha   90.00
_cell.angle_beta   90.00
_cell.angle_gamma   90.00
#
_symmetry.space_group_name_H-M   'P 1'
#
loop_
_entity.id
_entity.type
_entity.pdbx_description
1 polymer ?
#
loop_
_entity_poly.entity_id
_entity_poly.type
_entity_poly.pdbx_seq_one_letter_code
_entity_poly.pdbx_strand_id
1 'polypeptide(L)'
;VANYWCNDCKCDLCEECCTKLHQRRELSQHQWMPIEQKPKSCEDHPNEPYHKKHKNDTPVPIGDAVRDITKDVKFAAPGSYVQLDCKGRPCANCGKCRDWYYKGDPNTWRWIISVKNWDKAKQKRWDDGKYSEQFERRNGSTCCGRYGYYDDDRGHIYVYRYNDYYETPVAHFYGYERSCRCLSSDSICWPNSSVWQTFNQSIDGRLVLPLPSAAVCHSTPVNLDACNTAITNWSNSSWRSDQVGAMQNFNWENSSCSVFIGNSSCSQGSVSTLAVNATLPEHVQATVKIASTYNLRLVIKTTGHDYLGRSAANGSFLLWLHYMKNMTLIDQFTACGDTVSNAIRLSAGVQWGEAYAWLNQFNLTAVGGAYATVGAAGGYLQGGGHGPLSRWKGLAADNVLEFDVVTADGRRKTVNACQNPHLFWALRGGGGGTFAVVLNVVLRTFPSPPVIAVILDMIPPNETRYNNFINDFVYFLPTLSDRNCVNPVWRTALIHMVYAVGWPDLTSEEEQQAIAKHVTSQVKILQGVAGGDRSGCYMNEADPNEPNWQQKFFGTQAIYDRLKSIKNSVDPFGLFVCRNCVGSDDWSSDLNCPKT
;
A
#
# COMPACT_ATOMS: atom_id res chain seq x y z
N VAL A 1 -16.13 8.84 -34.66
CA VAL A 1 -15.52 10.19 -34.48
C VAL A 1 -14.97 10.72 -35.79
N ALA A 2 -13.87 10.18 -36.35
CA ALA A 2 -13.23 10.74 -37.55
C ALA A 2 -14.17 11.06 -38.74
N ASN A 3 -15.05 10.14 -39.14
CA ASN A 3 -16.01 10.36 -40.25
C ASN A 3 -17.04 11.49 -40.00
N TYR A 4 -17.10 12.08 -38.81
CA TYR A 4 -18.09 13.10 -38.43
C TYR A 4 -17.57 14.54 -38.55
N TRP A 5 -16.32 14.74 -38.96
CA TRP A 5 -15.66 16.07 -38.99
C TRP A 5 -15.30 16.58 -40.40
N CYS A 6 -15.34 15.74 -41.43
CA CYS A 6 -14.88 16.13 -42.78
C CYS A 6 -15.91 16.88 -43.64
N ASN A 7 -17.20 16.89 -43.28
CA ASN A 7 -18.25 17.39 -44.15
C ASN A 7 -18.53 18.90 -44.04
N ASP A 8 -18.27 19.51 -42.87
CA ASP A 8 -18.78 20.85 -42.52
C ASP A 8 -17.68 21.92 -42.34
N CYS A 9 -16.45 21.68 -42.80
CA CYS A 9 -15.34 22.62 -42.69
C CYS A 9 -14.68 22.93 -44.05
N LYS A 10 -15.22 23.92 -44.77
CA LYS A 10 -14.59 24.51 -45.95
C LYS A 10 -13.47 25.48 -45.53
N CYS A 11 -12.30 24.92 -45.23
CA CYS A 11 -11.06 25.68 -45.00
C CYS A 11 -9.89 24.90 -45.61
N ASP A 12 -9.04 25.59 -46.37
CA ASP A 12 -7.99 24.96 -47.19
C ASP A 12 -6.94 24.21 -46.35
N LEU A 13 -6.79 24.59 -45.07
CA LEU A 13 -5.96 23.89 -44.07
C LEU A 13 -6.45 22.45 -43.77
N CYS A 14 -7.73 22.15 -43.97
CA CYS A 14 -8.25 20.79 -43.77
C CYS A 14 -7.76 19.82 -44.86
N GLU A 15 -7.57 20.28 -46.10
CA GLU A 15 -7.22 19.39 -47.21
C GLU A 15 -5.78 18.88 -47.09
N GLU A 16 -4.83 19.76 -46.73
CA GLU A 16 -3.43 19.37 -46.48
C GLU A 16 -3.31 18.44 -45.24
N CYS A 17 -4.14 18.67 -44.22
CA CYS A 17 -4.17 17.82 -43.02
C CYS A 17 -4.78 16.43 -43.29
N CYS A 18 -5.86 16.37 -44.08
CA CYS A 18 -6.46 15.13 -44.56
C CYS A 18 -5.50 14.33 -45.45
N THR A 19 -4.77 15.00 -46.36
CA THR A 19 -3.76 14.34 -47.22
C THR A 19 -2.66 13.67 -46.37
N LYS A 20 -2.13 14.38 -45.37
CA LYS A 20 -1.12 13.84 -44.43
C LYS A 20 -1.66 12.70 -43.57
N LEU A 21 -2.95 12.72 -43.22
CA LEU A 21 -3.62 11.61 -42.51
C LEU A 21 -3.84 10.39 -43.41
N HIS A 22 -4.21 10.58 -44.68
CA HIS A 22 -4.40 9.49 -45.65
C HIS A 22 -3.07 8.81 -46.01
N GLN A 23 -2.00 9.57 -46.28
CA GLN A 23 -0.66 9.00 -46.54
C GLN A 23 -0.14 8.17 -45.35
N ARG A 24 -0.37 8.62 -44.11
CA ARG A 24 -0.04 7.82 -42.91
C ARG A 24 -0.88 6.55 -42.78
N ARG A 25 -2.08 6.51 -43.38
CA ARG A 25 -2.97 5.35 -43.36
C ARG A 25 -2.49 4.27 -44.33
N GLU A 26 -2.10 4.64 -45.55
CA GLU A 26 -1.57 3.70 -46.54
C GLU A 26 -0.30 2.98 -46.05
N LEU A 27 0.62 3.72 -45.43
CA LEU A 27 1.82 3.17 -44.77
C LEU A 27 1.53 2.21 -43.59
N SER A 28 0.27 2.09 -43.14
CA SER A 28 -0.14 1.27 -42.01
C SER A 28 -1.04 0.07 -42.36
N GLN A 29 -1.45 -0.07 -43.64
CA GLN A 29 -2.52 -1.00 -44.03
C GLN A 29 -2.15 -2.00 -45.13
N HIS A 30 -0.87 -2.17 -45.50
CA HIS A 30 -0.45 -3.16 -46.49
C HIS A 30 0.57 -4.18 -45.98
N GLN A 31 0.34 -5.44 -46.37
CA GLN A 31 1.19 -6.63 -46.24
C GLN A 31 1.44 -7.19 -44.82
N TRP A 32 0.44 -7.91 -44.32
CA TRP A 32 0.67 -9.28 -43.83
C TRP A 32 -0.03 -10.27 -44.76
N MET A 33 0.73 -11.11 -45.47
CA MET A 33 0.24 -12.33 -46.13
C MET A 33 1.29 -13.44 -45.98
N PRO A 34 0.86 -14.72 -45.90
CA PRO A 34 1.75 -15.83 -45.56
C PRO A 34 2.50 -16.37 -46.78
N ILE A 35 3.67 -16.97 -46.53
CA ILE A 35 4.42 -17.76 -47.53
C ILE A 35 4.76 -19.12 -46.91
N GLU A 36 4.10 -20.17 -47.39
CA GLU A 36 4.67 -21.51 -47.41
C GLU A 36 5.57 -21.63 -48.64
N GLN A 37 6.85 -21.97 -48.46
CA GLN A 37 7.58 -22.97 -49.28
C GLN A 37 9.07 -23.05 -48.91
N LYS A 38 9.60 -24.28 -48.99
CA LYS A 38 11.00 -24.66 -49.22
C LYS A 38 11.05 -25.31 -50.62
N PRO A 39 12.20 -25.50 -51.31
CA PRO A 39 13.52 -25.79 -50.74
C PRO A 39 14.74 -25.19 -51.52
N LYS A 40 15.94 -25.74 -51.23
CA LYS A 40 17.24 -25.63 -51.95
C LYS A 40 18.04 -24.33 -51.77
N SER A 41 19.38 -24.34 -51.84
CA SER A 41 20.39 -25.39 -51.51
C SER A 41 21.80 -24.80 -51.63
N CYS A 42 22.68 -25.05 -50.65
CA CYS A 42 24.15 -25.10 -50.82
C CYS A 42 24.75 -25.83 -49.61
N GLU A 43 25.46 -26.94 -49.85
CA GLU A 43 26.54 -27.44 -48.99
C GLU A 43 27.75 -26.45 -49.03
N ASP A 44 28.76 -26.45 -48.15
CA ASP A 44 29.51 -27.59 -47.58
C ASP A 44 29.99 -27.44 -46.12
N HIS A 45 30.52 -28.56 -45.60
CA HIS A 45 30.97 -28.87 -44.23
C HIS A 45 32.45 -28.47 -43.92
N PRO A 46 33.04 -28.79 -42.74
CA PRO A 46 32.49 -29.15 -41.42
C PRO A 46 33.07 -28.35 -40.23
N ASN A 47 32.31 -28.26 -39.12
CA ASN A 47 32.69 -28.87 -37.82
C ASN A 47 31.64 -28.58 -36.73
N GLU A 48 31.20 -29.62 -36.05
CA GLU A 48 30.23 -29.59 -34.94
C GLU A 48 30.76 -30.48 -33.81
N PRO A 49 30.33 -30.29 -32.55
CA PRO A 49 29.22 -31.14 -32.12
C PRO A 49 28.15 -30.43 -31.25
N TYR A 50 26.92 -30.43 -31.78
CA TYR A 50 25.67 -30.68 -31.08
C TYR A 50 25.51 -30.28 -29.60
N HIS A 51 24.58 -29.36 -29.36
CA HIS A 51 23.43 -29.70 -28.50
C HIS A 51 22.13 -29.09 -29.05
N LYS A 52 21.06 -29.89 -29.10
CA LYS A 52 19.85 -29.60 -29.88
C LYS A 52 18.95 -28.55 -29.21
N LYS A 53 18.65 -27.46 -29.91
CA LYS A 53 17.45 -26.64 -29.64
C LYS A 53 16.21 -27.39 -30.11
N HIS A 54 15.28 -27.69 -29.21
CA HIS A 54 13.92 -28.04 -29.62
C HIS A 54 13.21 -26.76 -30.13
N LYS A 55 12.70 -26.81 -31.36
CA LYS A 55 11.71 -25.84 -31.85
C LYS A 55 10.32 -26.42 -31.54
N ASN A 56 9.56 -25.74 -30.68
CA ASN A 56 8.09 -25.59 -30.72
C ASN A 56 7.49 -24.89 -29.48
N ASP A 57 8.28 -24.09 -28.74
CA ASP A 57 7.75 -23.24 -27.67
C ASP A 57 7.29 -21.89 -28.22
N THR A 58 6.00 -21.77 -28.50
CA THR A 58 5.30 -20.47 -28.58
C THR A 58 5.31 -19.83 -27.19
N PRO A 59 5.47 -18.50 -27.04
CA PRO A 59 5.38 -17.85 -25.72
C PRO A 59 3.97 -17.94 -25.14
N VAL A 60 3.70 -18.97 -24.33
CA VAL A 60 2.48 -19.09 -23.53
C VAL A 60 2.52 -18.02 -22.43
N PRO A 61 1.43 -17.26 -22.20
CA PRO A 61 1.38 -16.27 -21.12
C PRO A 61 1.71 -16.87 -19.76
N ILE A 62 2.46 -16.14 -18.92
CA ILE A 62 2.77 -16.52 -17.54
C ILE A 62 1.57 -16.22 -16.62
N GLY A 63 0.42 -16.82 -16.96
CA GLY A 63 -0.84 -16.72 -16.21
C GLY A 63 -1.40 -18.09 -15.84
N ASP A 64 -1.44 -19.04 -16.78
CA ASP A 64 -2.18 -20.30 -16.61
C ASP A 64 -1.39 -21.43 -15.90
N ALA A 65 -0.09 -21.23 -15.65
CA ALA A 65 0.79 -22.24 -15.06
C ALA A 65 0.73 -22.31 -13.52
N VAL A 66 0.21 -21.27 -12.84
CA VAL A 66 0.05 -21.25 -11.36
C VAL A 66 -1.37 -21.70 -10.98
N ARG A 67 -1.82 -22.80 -11.57
CA ARG A 67 -3.18 -23.33 -11.37
C ARG A 67 -3.24 -24.25 -10.15
N ASP A 68 -3.47 -23.63 -9.00
CA ASP A 68 -3.89 -24.24 -7.73
C ASP A 68 -3.24 -25.59 -7.34
N ILE A 69 -2.15 -25.52 -6.57
CA ILE A 69 -1.84 -26.57 -5.58
C ILE A 69 -2.76 -26.42 -4.35
N THR A 70 -3.28 -25.21 -4.14
CA THR A 70 -4.19 -24.79 -3.06
C THR A 70 -5.57 -25.45 -3.06
N LYS A 71 -6.08 -25.96 -4.19
CA LYS A 71 -7.43 -26.57 -4.24
C LYS A 71 -7.49 -28.04 -3.86
N ASP A 72 -6.36 -28.75 -3.91
CA ASP A 72 -6.32 -30.19 -3.59
C ASP A 72 -5.92 -30.47 -2.14
N VAL A 73 -5.40 -29.46 -1.41
CA VAL A 73 -5.13 -29.54 0.03
C VAL A 73 -6.44 -29.35 0.80
N LYS A 74 -7.14 -30.45 1.07
CA LYS A 74 -8.24 -30.45 2.05
C LYS A 74 -7.69 -30.19 3.44
N PHE A 75 -8.30 -29.26 4.17
CA PHE A 75 -7.97 -29.00 5.57
C PHE A 75 -8.14 -30.28 6.41
N ALA A 76 -7.09 -30.58 7.16
CA ALA A 76 -6.93 -31.81 7.93
C ALA A 76 -7.08 -31.52 9.42
N ALA A 77 -7.98 -32.23 10.10
CA ALA A 77 -8.04 -32.18 11.56
C ALA A 77 -6.74 -32.72 12.19
N PRO A 78 -6.41 -32.35 13.45
CA PRO A 78 -5.22 -32.86 14.15
C PRO A 78 -5.11 -34.39 14.07
N GLY A 79 -3.98 -34.87 13.54
CA GLY A 79 -3.71 -36.30 13.31
C GLY A 79 -4.03 -36.85 11.91
N SER A 80 -4.54 -36.03 10.98
CA SER A 80 -4.78 -36.45 9.58
C SER A 80 -3.58 -36.19 8.66
N TYR A 81 -3.49 -36.93 7.56
CA TYR A 81 -2.40 -36.87 6.58
C TYR A 81 -2.74 -35.95 5.39
N VAL A 82 -1.77 -35.16 4.92
CA VAL A 82 -1.86 -34.40 3.65
C VAL A 82 -1.02 -35.09 2.59
N GLN A 83 -1.56 -35.29 1.39
CA GLN A 83 -0.87 -35.87 0.23
C GLN A 83 -0.54 -34.79 -0.80
N LEU A 84 0.71 -34.75 -1.27
CA LEU A 84 1.16 -33.86 -2.34
C LEU A 84 1.24 -34.61 -3.67
N ASP A 85 0.14 -34.61 -4.45
CA ASP A 85 0.12 -35.24 -5.77
C ASP A 85 1.00 -34.49 -6.79
N CYS A 86 2.00 -35.18 -7.32
CA CYS A 86 2.86 -34.70 -8.40
C CYS A 86 2.21 -34.88 -9.80
N LYS A 87 0.90 -34.62 -9.89
CA LYS A 87 -0.02 -34.71 -11.03
C LYS A 87 0.54 -35.37 -12.30
N GLY A 88 0.67 -36.69 -12.24
CA GLY A 88 0.71 -37.59 -13.40
C GLY A 88 1.86 -37.42 -14.42
N ARG A 89 2.88 -36.58 -14.19
CA ARG A 89 3.98 -36.42 -15.15
C ARG A 89 4.98 -37.58 -15.06
N PRO A 90 5.16 -38.41 -16.11
CA PRO A 90 6.20 -39.44 -16.10
C PRO A 90 7.58 -38.78 -16.28
N CYS A 91 8.30 -38.53 -15.18
CA CYS A 91 9.73 -38.24 -15.26
C CYS A 91 10.44 -39.52 -15.75
N ALA A 92 10.78 -39.56 -17.05
CA ALA A 92 11.16 -40.78 -17.77
C ALA A 92 12.34 -41.57 -17.17
N ASN A 93 13.19 -40.91 -16.37
CA ASN A 93 14.34 -41.53 -15.70
C ASN A 93 14.16 -41.73 -14.18
N CYS A 94 12.99 -41.40 -13.60
CA CYS A 94 12.75 -41.48 -12.15
C CYS A 94 11.36 -42.07 -11.84
N GLY A 95 11.21 -43.38 -12.01
CA GLY A 95 9.96 -44.13 -11.76
C GLY A 95 9.50 -44.21 -10.29
N LYS A 96 9.89 -43.26 -9.44
CA LYS A 96 9.46 -43.10 -8.04
C LYS A 96 9.46 -41.62 -7.65
N CYS A 97 8.39 -40.90 -7.95
CA CYS A 97 8.01 -39.77 -7.09
C CYS A 97 7.82 -40.32 -5.67
N ARG A 98 8.36 -39.63 -4.66
CA ARG A 98 8.18 -40.04 -3.26
C ARG A 98 6.98 -39.30 -2.68
N ASP A 99 6.01 -40.06 -2.20
CA ASP A 99 4.94 -39.53 -1.35
C ASP A 99 5.55 -38.96 -0.06
N TRP A 100 5.04 -37.80 0.36
CA TRP A 100 5.38 -37.17 1.64
C TRP A 100 4.19 -37.35 2.59
N TYR A 101 4.45 -37.69 3.85
CA TYR A 101 3.40 -37.90 4.85
C TYR A 101 3.74 -37.16 6.15
N TYR A 102 2.77 -36.39 6.64
CA TYR A 102 2.82 -35.68 7.92
C TYR A 102 2.10 -36.49 9.01
N LYS A 103 2.65 -36.46 10.24
CA LYS A 103 1.91 -36.86 11.46
C LYS A 103 2.41 -36.05 12.65
N GLY A 104 1.54 -35.25 13.26
CA GLY A 104 1.78 -34.62 14.55
C GLY A 104 1.56 -35.60 15.71
N ASP A 105 2.33 -35.43 16.79
CA ASP A 105 2.07 -36.00 18.11
C ASP A 105 1.36 -34.93 18.96
N PRO A 106 0.17 -35.19 19.55
CA PRO A 106 -0.51 -34.22 20.39
C PRO A 106 0.23 -33.90 21.72
N ASN A 107 1.20 -34.73 22.14
CA ASN A 107 1.83 -34.63 23.46
C ASN A 107 3.33 -34.27 23.43
N THR A 108 3.96 -34.18 22.25
CA THR A 108 5.35 -33.69 22.15
C THR A 108 5.49 -32.67 21.02
N TRP A 109 6.10 -31.52 21.35
CA TRP A 109 6.40 -30.43 20.41
C TRP A 109 7.62 -30.78 19.53
N ARG A 110 7.56 -31.92 18.81
CA ARG A 110 8.61 -32.38 17.89
C ARG A 110 7.99 -33.01 16.64
N TRP A 111 8.40 -32.52 15.48
CA TRP A 111 7.85 -32.90 14.17
C TRP A 111 8.42 -34.24 13.66
N ILE A 112 7.57 -35.11 13.11
CA ILE A 112 7.98 -36.38 12.50
C ILE A 112 7.81 -36.32 10.97
N ILE A 113 8.93 -36.39 10.24
CA ILE A 113 8.93 -36.59 8.79
C ILE A 113 8.83 -38.09 8.50
N SER A 114 7.66 -38.55 8.05
CA SER A 114 7.45 -39.97 7.74
C SER A 114 8.03 -40.35 6.37
N VAL A 115 9.33 -40.62 6.35
CA VAL A 115 9.99 -41.29 5.22
C VAL A 115 9.61 -42.77 5.24
N LYS A 116 9.19 -43.34 4.11
CA LYS A 116 8.92 -44.78 3.98
C LYS A 116 10.19 -45.56 4.37
N ASN A 117 10.08 -46.40 5.41
CA ASN A 117 11.18 -47.08 6.13
C ASN A 117 11.95 -46.23 7.16
N TRP A 118 11.30 -45.27 7.84
CA TRP A 118 11.75 -44.73 9.13
C TRP A 118 11.65 -45.80 10.22
N ASP A 119 12.61 -45.85 11.16
CA ASP A 119 12.68 -46.88 12.21
C ASP A 119 13.23 -46.34 13.54
N LYS A 120 13.10 -47.14 14.61
CA LYS A 120 13.48 -46.74 15.97
C LYS A 120 14.99 -46.50 16.16
N ALA A 121 15.86 -47.11 15.33
CA ALA A 121 17.31 -46.89 15.40
C ALA A 121 17.69 -45.58 14.70
N LYS A 122 17.03 -45.22 13.59
CA LYS A 122 17.16 -43.90 12.96
C LYS A 122 16.66 -42.80 13.90
N GLN A 123 15.49 -42.99 14.51
CA GLN A 123 14.94 -42.07 15.51
C GLN A 123 15.93 -41.81 16.65
N LYS A 124 16.48 -42.87 17.27
CA LYS A 124 17.48 -42.71 18.32
C LYS A 124 18.73 -41.95 17.87
N ARG A 125 19.23 -42.19 16.64
CA ARG A 125 20.39 -41.45 16.11
C ARG A 125 20.09 -39.98 15.82
N TRP A 126 18.85 -39.63 15.52
CA TRP A 126 18.38 -38.25 15.39
C TRP A 126 18.31 -37.57 16.77
N ASP A 127 17.64 -38.18 17.75
CA ASP A 127 17.52 -37.65 19.11
C ASP A 127 18.86 -37.57 19.86
N ASP A 128 19.80 -38.49 19.58
CA ASP A 128 21.21 -38.46 20.05
C ASP A 128 22.07 -37.38 19.35
N GLY A 129 21.51 -36.59 18.42
CA GLY A 129 22.21 -35.52 17.68
C GLY A 129 23.21 -36.01 16.62
N LYS A 130 23.11 -37.27 16.18
CA LYS A 130 24.11 -37.98 15.36
C LYS A 130 23.60 -38.37 13.96
N TYR A 131 22.54 -37.73 13.49
CA TYR A 131 21.95 -37.97 12.16
C TYR A 131 21.99 -36.70 11.29
N SER A 132 23.14 -36.47 10.64
CA SER A 132 23.29 -35.44 9.61
C SER A 132 23.61 -36.11 8.26
N GLU A 133 22.58 -36.43 7.47
CA GLU A 133 22.81 -36.66 6.05
C GLU A 133 23.10 -35.31 5.39
N GLN A 134 24.39 -34.99 5.20
CA GLN A 134 24.77 -34.16 4.06
C GLN A 134 24.26 -34.89 2.80
N PHE A 135 23.37 -34.25 2.05
CA PHE A 135 22.95 -34.78 0.76
C PHE A 135 24.13 -34.73 -0.22
N GLU A 136 24.87 -35.84 -0.30
CA GLU A 136 26.00 -36.01 -1.22
C GLU A 136 25.61 -35.62 -2.65
N ARG A 137 26.54 -34.97 -3.36
CA ARG A 137 26.42 -34.71 -4.81
C ARG A 137 26.48 -36.03 -5.59
N ARG A 138 25.36 -36.74 -5.70
CA ARG A 138 25.14 -37.66 -6.82
C ARG A 138 24.79 -36.83 -8.05
N ASN A 139 25.60 -36.95 -9.11
CA ASN A 139 25.40 -36.28 -10.40
C ASN A 139 24.23 -36.94 -11.17
N GLY A 140 23.01 -36.79 -10.66
CA GLY A 140 21.77 -37.24 -11.28
C GLY A 140 20.71 -36.16 -11.16
N SER A 141 20.00 -35.88 -12.26
CA SER A 141 19.02 -34.80 -12.34
C SER A 141 17.81 -35.05 -11.43
N THR A 142 17.70 -34.29 -10.33
CA THR A 142 16.51 -34.30 -9.50
C THR A 142 15.35 -33.62 -10.24
N CYS A 143 14.39 -34.41 -10.74
CA CYS A 143 13.17 -33.93 -11.42
C CYS A 143 12.31 -32.99 -10.55
N CYS A 144 12.52 -33.01 -9.23
CA CYS A 144 11.97 -32.04 -8.29
C CYS A 144 13.04 -31.00 -7.95
N GLY A 145 12.65 -29.72 -7.82
CA GLY A 145 13.55 -28.67 -7.31
C GLY A 145 14.04 -28.99 -5.90
N ARG A 146 15.12 -28.33 -5.45
CA ARG A 146 15.53 -28.41 -4.05
C ARG A 146 14.48 -27.67 -3.21
N TYR A 147 13.99 -28.33 -2.16
CA TYR A 147 13.12 -27.71 -1.17
C TYR A 147 13.80 -27.69 0.19
N GLY A 148 13.61 -26.61 0.93
CA GLY A 148 14.00 -26.48 2.34
C GLY A 148 12.81 -26.04 3.17
N TYR A 149 12.87 -26.24 4.48
CA TYR A 149 11.89 -25.69 5.41
C TYR A 149 12.56 -24.92 6.54
N TYR A 150 11.84 -23.95 7.07
CA TYR A 150 12.15 -23.24 8.30
C TYR A 150 10.93 -23.31 9.20
N ASP A 151 11.15 -23.68 10.45
CA ASP A 151 10.19 -23.59 11.55
C ASP A 151 10.70 -22.47 12.48
N ASP A 152 9.79 -21.71 13.07
CA ASP A 152 10.12 -20.57 13.93
C ASP A 152 9.40 -20.66 15.28
N ASP A 153 9.86 -19.88 16.27
CA ASP A 153 9.34 -19.93 17.64
C ASP A 153 7.86 -19.48 17.77
N ARG A 154 7.17 -19.20 16.65
CA ARG A 154 5.75 -18.85 16.53
C ARG A 154 4.94 -19.93 15.81
N GLY A 155 5.55 -21.05 15.44
CA GLY A 155 4.89 -22.19 14.79
C GLY A 155 4.61 -21.99 13.29
N HIS A 156 5.43 -21.18 12.60
CA HIS A 156 5.29 -20.95 11.16
C HIS A 156 6.18 -21.90 10.35
N ILE A 157 5.59 -22.90 9.68
CA ILE A 157 6.33 -23.81 8.79
C ILE A 157 6.36 -23.23 7.37
N TYR A 158 7.46 -22.57 7.04
CA TYR A 158 7.76 -22.07 5.69
C TYR A 158 8.40 -23.19 4.85
N VAL A 159 7.86 -23.46 3.66
CA VAL A 159 8.51 -24.34 2.67
C VAL A 159 8.99 -23.50 1.50
N TYR A 160 10.31 -23.49 1.30
CA TYR A 160 11.00 -22.78 0.23
C TYR A 160 11.36 -23.72 -0.90
N ARG A 161 11.28 -23.23 -2.13
CA ARG A 161 11.95 -23.81 -3.30
C ARG A 161 13.18 -22.98 -3.63
N TYR A 162 14.31 -23.68 -3.76
CA TYR A 162 15.52 -23.14 -4.37
C TYR A 162 15.51 -23.45 -5.87
N ASN A 163 15.44 -22.41 -6.69
CA ASN A 163 16.06 -22.39 -8.01
C ASN A 163 17.30 -21.45 -7.91
N ASP A 164 18.29 -21.60 -8.79
CA ASP A 164 19.67 -21.08 -8.58
C ASP A 164 19.88 -19.55 -8.49
N TYR A 165 18.81 -18.76 -8.43
CA TYR A 165 18.86 -17.29 -8.28
C TYR A 165 17.87 -16.70 -7.26
N TYR A 166 16.87 -17.47 -6.75
CA TYR A 166 15.86 -16.95 -5.83
C TYR A 166 15.32 -18.04 -4.88
N GLU A 167 15.15 -17.66 -3.61
CA GLU A 167 14.26 -18.37 -2.68
C GLU A 167 12.82 -17.98 -2.98
N THR A 168 11.95 -18.97 -3.21
CA THR A 168 10.50 -18.74 -3.37
C THR A 168 9.71 -19.60 -2.40
N PRO A 169 8.86 -19.01 -1.53
CA PRO A 169 7.89 -19.78 -0.75
C PRO A 169 6.93 -20.51 -1.69
N VAL A 170 6.75 -21.82 -1.47
CA VAL A 170 5.88 -22.69 -2.28
C VAL A 170 4.75 -23.33 -1.48
N ALA A 171 4.91 -23.42 -0.17
CA ALA A 171 3.84 -23.70 0.78
C ALA A 171 4.14 -22.98 2.10
N HIS A 172 3.09 -22.57 2.79
CA HIS A 172 3.15 -22.04 4.15
C HIS A 172 1.99 -22.68 4.91
N PHE A 173 2.30 -23.46 5.94
CA PHE A 173 1.29 -24.17 6.73
C PHE A 173 0.98 -23.36 7.99
N TYR A 174 -0.28 -22.92 8.10
CA TYR A 174 -0.75 -22.12 9.22
C TYR A 174 -1.39 -23.01 10.29
N GLY A 175 -0.96 -22.86 11.55
CA GLY A 175 -1.68 -23.39 12.71
C GLY A 175 -2.84 -22.52 13.21
N TYR A 176 -3.04 -21.34 12.61
CA TYR A 176 -4.01 -20.34 13.03
C TYR A 176 -4.80 -19.77 11.84
N GLU A 177 -6.12 -19.74 11.98
CA GLU A 177 -7.01 -18.90 11.17
C GLU A 177 -6.80 -17.42 11.53
N ARG A 178 -7.15 -16.49 10.64
CA ARG A 178 -7.14 -15.06 11.00
C ARG A 178 -8.21 -14.85 12.09
N SER A 179 -7.83 -14.28 13.23
CA SER A 179 -8.74 -13.96 14.35
C SER A 179 -8.96 -12.46 14.52
N CYS A 180 -10.03 -12.08 15.23
CA CYS A 180 -10.31 -10.67 15.55
C CYS A 180 -9.15 -10.02 16.33
N ARG A 181 -8.89 -8.74 16.03
CA ARG A 181 -7.83 -7.94 16.64
C ARG A 181 -8.05 -7.79 18.13
N CYS A 182 -6.96 -7.88 18.87
CA CYS A 182 -6.94 -7.52 20.26
C CYS A 182 -7.05 -6.00 20.42
N LEU A 183 -8.00 -5.57 21.25
CA LEU A 183 -8.29 -4.17 21.58
C LEU A 183 -7.99 -3.90 23.05
N SER A 184 -7.78 -2.64 23.41
CA SER A 184 -7.48 -2.22 24.80
C SER A 184 -8.57 -2.53 25.83
N SER A 185 -9.77 -2.92 25.37
CA SER A 185 -10.88 -3.39 26.20
C SER A 185 -10.88 -4.90 26.47
N ASP A 186 -10.07 -5.69 25.75
CA ASP A 186 -10.01 -7.14 25.89
C ASP A 186 -8.89 -7.56 26.85
N SER A 187 -9.26 -7.81 28.11
CA SER A 187 -8.33 -8.20 29.17
C SER A 187 -7.77 -9.63 29.04
N ILE A 188 -8.22 -10.43 28.07
CA ILE A 188 -7.74 -11.80 27.84
C ILE A 188 -6.49 -11.77 26.95
N CYS A 189 -6.49 -10.93 25.91
CA CYS A 189 -5.37 -10.84 24.96
C CYS A 189 -4.48 -9.61 25.15
N TRP A 190 -4.98 -8.52 25.76
CA TRP A 190 -4.22 -7.27 25.82
C TRP A 190 -2.99 -7.40 26.73
N PRO A 191 -1.80 -6.92 26.32
CA PRO A 191 -0.60 -7.09 27.12
C PRO A 191 -0.74 -6.45 28.51
N ASN A 192 -0.26 -7.15 29.53
CA ASN A 192 -0.23 -6.62 30.89
C ASN A 192 0.87 -5.57 31.08
N SER A 193 0.86 -4.90 32.24
CA SER A 193 1.81 -3.82 32.57
C SER A 193 3.28 -4.22 32.48
N SER A 194 3.64 -5.47 32.81
CA SER A 194 5.03 -5.96 32.72
C SER A 194 5.49 -6.08 31.26
N VAL A 195 4.62 -6.56 30.36
CA VAL A 195 4.91 -6.60 28.92
C VAL A 195 5.04 -5.17 28.38
N TRP A 196 4.13 -4.25 28.72
CA TRP A 196 4.22 -2.86 28.28
C TRP A 196 5.44 -2.13 28.84
N GLN A 197 5.86 -2.41 30.08
CA GLN A 197 7.08 -1.85 30.66
C GLN A 197 8.34 -2.36 29.96
N THR A 198 8.42 -3.67 29.70
CA THR A 198 9.52 -4.31 28.95
C THR A 198 9.59 -3.77 27.51
N PHE A 199 8.43 -3.62 26.87
CA PHE A 199 8.34 -3.01 25.55
C PHE A 199 8.84 -1.56 25.57
N ASN A 200 8.38 -0.74 26.53
CA ASN A 200 8.76 0.66 26.64
C ASN A 200 10.28 0.83 26.83
N GLN A 201 10.93 -0.06 27.58
CA GLN A 201 12.40 -0.09 27.72
C GLN A 201 13.10 -0.39 26.38
N SER A 202 12.52 -1.23 25.52
CA SER A 202 13.06 -1.55 24.19
C SER A 202 12.81 -0.46 23.12
N ILE A 203 12.14 0.65 23.48
CA ILE A 203 11.89 1.82 22.62
C ILE A 203 12.24 3.14 23.31
N ASP A 204 13.32 3.17 24.10
CA ASP A 204 13.85 4.38 24.76
C ASP A 204 12.84 5.17 25.61
N GLY A 205 11.86 4.50 26.22
CA GLY A 205 10.83 5.15 27.04
C GLY A 205 9.72 5.86 26.25
N ARG A 206 9.55 5.56 24.96
CA ARG A 206 8.67 6.30 24.02
C ARG A 206 7.21 5.84 23.94
N LEU A 207 6.78 4.94 24.82
CA LEU A 207 5.37 4.58 24.98
C LEU A 207 4.63 5.71 25.73
N VAL A 208 3.55 6.23 25.13
CA VAL A 208 2.73 7.30 25.70
C VAL A 208 1.24 6.94 25.68
N LEU A 209 0.44 7.68 26.46
CA LEU A 209 -1.02 7.57 26.55
C LEU A 209 -1.66 8.73 25.77
N PRO A 210 -2.24 8.50 24.58
CA PRO A 210 -2.93 9.54 23.83
C PRO A 210 -4.31 9.82 24.40
N LEU A 211 -4.66 11.09 24.48
CA LEU A 211 -6.01 11.57 24.78
C LEU A 211 -6.52 12.42 23.59
N PRO A 212 -7.84 12.53 23.36
CA PRO A 212 -8.38 13.49 22.40
C PRO A 212 -7.90 14.92 22.69
N SER A 213 -7.74 15.72 21.64
CA SER A 213 -7.13 17.06 21.71
C SER A 213 -7.87 18.04 22.63
N ALA A 214 -9.17 17.83 22.87
CA ALA A 214 -9.97 18.62 23.78
C ALA A 214 -10.03 18.07 25.24
N ALA A 215 -9.45 16.91 25.53
CA ALA A 215 -9.60 16.24 26.84
C ALA A 215 -9.12 17.09 28.04
N VAL A 216 -8.20 18.03 27.79
CA VAL A 216 -7.75 19.02 28.78
C VAL A 216 -8.90 19.88 29.34
N CYS A 217 -9.92 20.18 28.54
CA CYS A 217 -11.12 20.91 28.97
C CYS A 217 -12.07 20.10 29.87
N HIS A 218 -11.85 18.78 29.96
CA HIS A 218 -12.69 17.82 30.71
C HIS A 218 -11.95 17.16 31.88
N SER A 219 -10.73 17.64 32.17
CA SER A 219 -9.97 17.22 33.36
C SER A 219 -10.67 17.66 34.65
N THR A 220 -10.44 16.95 35.76
CA THR A 220 -11.00 17.28 37.07
C THR A 220 -9.87 17.41 38.10
N PRO A 221 -9.54 18.62 38.59
CA PRO A 221 -10.04 19.93 38.15
C PRO A 221 -9.63 20.25 36.70
N VAL A 222 -10.37 21.16 36.04
CA VAL A 222 -10.10 21.55 34.65
C VAL A 222 -8.80 22.35 34.57
N ASN A 223 -7.86 21.90 33.75
CA ASN A 223 -6.68 22.69 33.37
C ASN A 223 -7.08 23.79 32.38
N LEU A 224 -7.46 24.95 32.92
CA LEU A 224 -7.95 26.10 32.15
C LEU A 224 -6.91 26.62 31.14
N ASP A 225 -5.62 26.64 31.47
CA ASP A 225 -4.59 27.15 30.56
C ASP A 225 -4.38 26.23 29.35
N ALA A 226 -4.37 24.91 29.58
CA ALA A 226 -4.32 23.92 28.50
C ALA A 226 -5.62 23.93 27.66
N CYS A 227 -6.78 24.11 28.30
CA CYS A 227 -8.05 24.24 27.59
C CYS A 227 -8.11 25.51 26.74
N ASN A 228 -7.73 26.68 27.27
CA ASN A 228 -7.63 27.94 26.53
C ASN A 228 -6.64 27.80 25.35
N THR A 229 -5.55 27.06 25.52
CA THR A 229 -4.61 26.74 24.44
C THR A 229 -5.27 25.90 23.35
N ALA A 230 -6.04 24.88 23.71
CA ALA A 230 -6.77 24.03 22.77
C ALA A 230 -7.90 24.77 22.03
N ILE A 231 -8.67 25.61 22.72
CA ILE A 231 -9.68 26.50 22.14
C ILE A 231 -9.02 27.43 21.11
N THR A 232 -7.95 28.13 21.49
CA THR A 232 -7.24 29.10 20.64
C THR A 232 -6.66 28.45 19.38
N ASN A 233 -6.23 27.19 19.48
CA ASN A 233 -5.57 26.46 18.40
C ASN A 233 -6.44 25.39 17.73
N TRP A 234 -7.75 25.37 17.97
CA TRP A 234 -8.61 24.26 17.55
C TRP A 234 -8.59 24.00 16.04
N SER A 235 -8.45 25.05 15.23
CA SER A 235 -8.31 24.98 13.76
C SER A 235 -6.87 25.18 13.27
N ASN A 236 -5.88 25.27 14.17
CA ASN A 236 -4.47 25.45 13.82
C ASN A 236 -3.85 24.11 13.41
N SER A 237 -3.68 23.92 12.11
CA SER A 237 -3.21 22.64 11.54
C SER A 237 -1.84 22.19 12.06
N SER A 238 -0.95 23.12 12.40
CA SER A 238 0.37 22.80 12.97
C SER A 238 0.23 22.32 14.41
N TRP A 239 -0.47 23.06 15.27
CA TRP A 239 -0.75 22.62 16.64
C TRP A 239 -1.41 21.24 16.67
N ARG A 240 -2.35 20.98 15.74
CA ARG A 240 -2.99 19.67 15.55
C ARG A 240 -2.06 18.58 15.03
N SER A 241 -1.08 18.87 14.17
CA SER A 241 -0.13 17.83 13.71
C SER A 241 0.81 17.36 14.81
N ASP A 242 0.98 18.17 15.85
CA ASP A 242 1.98 18.03 16.90
C ASP A 242 1.37 17.40 18.18
N GLN A 243 0.06 17.14 18.19
CA GLN A 243 -0.61 16.37 19.25
C GLN A 243 -0.70 14.88 18.91
N VAL A 244 -0.29 14.01 19.83
CA VAL A 244 -0.32 12.55 19.64
C VAL A 244 -1.73 11.99 19.38
N GLY A 245 -2.75 12.49 20.08
CA GLY A 245 -4.13 12.02 19.93
C GLY A 245 -4.91 12.63 18.76
N ALA A 246 -4.43 13.74 18.18
CA ALA A 246 -5.26 14.58 17.32
C ALA A 246 -5.34 14.14 15.84
N MET A 247 -6.46 14.48 15.19
CA MET A 247 -6.69 14.35 13.75
C MET A 247 -7.09 15.72 13.19
N GLN A 248 -6.68 16.08 11.97
CA GLN A 248 -6.94 17.43 11.43
C GLN A 248 -8.44 17.71 11.28
N ASN A 249 -9.20 16.68 10.92
CA ASN A 249 -10.65 16.67 11.01
C ASN A 249 -11.02 16.00 12.35
N PHE A 250 -11.52 16.78 13.32
CA PHE A 250 -11.75 16.33 14.70
C PHE A 250 -12.88 15.29 14.85
N ASN A 251 -13.72 15.10 13.82
CA ASN A 251 -14.69 14.01 13.73
C ASN A 251 -14.04 12.61 13.76
N TRP A 252 -12.75 12.51 13.39
CA TRP A 252 -11.96 11.27 13.53
C TRP A 252 -11.25 11.12 14.88
N GLU A 253 -11.46 12.06 15.81
CA GLU A 253 -11.12 11.87 17.23
C GLU A 253 -12.34 11.35 17.99
N ASN A 254 -13.26 12.23 18.38
CA ASN A 254 -14.42 11.88 19.19
C ASN A 254 -15.47 12.99 19.24
N SER A 255 -16.67 12.76 18.68
CA SER A 255 -17.80 13.69 18.73
C SER A 255 -18.36 14.01 20.14
N SER A 256 -17.91 13.30 21.19
CA SER A 256 -18.27 13.58 22.59
C SER A 256 -17.22 14.41 23.35
N CYS A 257 -16.02 14.63 22.80
CA CYS A 257 -14.95 15.39 23.45
C CYS A 257 -14.69 16.73 22.75
N SER A 258 -15.32 17.78 23.26
CA SER A 258 -15.34 19.14 22.69
C SER A 258 -14.47 20.13 23.45
N VAL A 259 -13.99 21.20 22.81
CA VAL A 259 -13.29 22.31 23.51
C VAL A 259 -14.20 23.20 24.36
N PHE A 260 -15.53 23.06 24.25
CA PHE A 260 -16.48 23.83 25.06
C PHE A 260 -16.62 23.21 26.46
N ILE A 261 -16.34 24.02 27.48
CA ILE A 261 -16.45 23.62 28.90
C ILE A 261 -17.93 23.57 29.31
N GLY A 262 -18.43 22.37 29.62
CA GLY A 262 -19.73 22.17 30.24
C GLY A 262 -20.57 21.06 29.61
N ASN A 263 -20.97 20.08 30.43
CA ASN A 263 -21.99 19.07 30.16
C ASN A 263 -21.76 18.08 28.99
N SER A 264 -20.65 18.17 28.25
CA SER A 264 -20.17 17.11 27.36
C SER A 264 -19.23 16.15 28.09
N SER A 265 -19.16 14.89 27.65
CA SER A 265 -18.38 13.83 28.31
C SER A 265 -17.26 13.32 27.41
N CYS A 266 -16.03 13.78 27.67
CA CYS A 266 -14.87 13.35 26.91
C CYS A 266 -14.52 11.88 27.15
N SER A 267 -14.93 11.02 26.21
CA SER A 267 -14.48 9.62 26.11
C SER A 267 -13.25 9.48 25.18
N GLN A 268 -12.74 8.27 24.97
CA GLN A 268 -11.56 8.06 24.11
C GLN A 268 -11.87 8.15 22.60
N GLY A 269 -13.07 7.73 22.17
CA GLY A 269 -13.48 7.71 20.77
C GLY A 269 -12.57 6.84 19.87
N SER A 270 -12.15 7.39 18.73
CA SER A 270 -11.23 6.74 17.78
C SER A 270 -9.76 7.02 18.05
N VAL A 271 -9.43 7.71 19.14
CA VAL A 271 -8.05 8.00 19.53
C VAL A 271 -7.42 6.76 20.17
N SER A 272 -6.29 6.29 19.64
CA SER A 272 -5.60 5.09 20.13
C SER A 272 -5.24 5.20 21.63
N THR A 273 -5.36 4.10 22.38
CA THR A 273 -5.21 4.09 23.85
C THR A 273 -3.75 4.05 24.30
N LEU A 274 -2.87 3.53 23.47
CA LEU A 274 -1.41 3.63 23.62
C LEU A 274 -0.79 4.08 22.30
N ALA A 275 0.31 4.82 22.35
CA ALA A 275 1.09 5.18 21.18
C ALA A 275 2.61 5.10 21.41
N VAL A 276 3.36 4.98 20.31
CA VAL A 276 4.82 5.05 20.28
C VAL A 276 5.27 6.32 19.55
N ASN A 277 6.00 7.18 20.27
CA ASN A 277 6.61 8.40 19.73
C ASN A 277 7.91 8.07 18.99
N ALA A 278 7.78 7.45 17.81
CA ALA A 278 8.90 6.89 17.05
C ALA A 278 9.85 7.97 16.49
N THR A 279 11.14 7.64 16.49
CA THR A 279 12.25 8.49 16.02
C THR A 279 13.29 7.67 15.27
N LEU A 280 13.49 6.40 15.67
CA LEU A 280 14.42 5.46 15.07
C LEU A 280 13.68 4.32 14.36
N PRO A 281 14.22 3.77 13.25
CA PRO A 281 13.72 2.55 12.60
C PRO A 281 13.44 1.39 13.57
N GLU A 282 14.28 1.26 14.59
CA GLU A 282 14.24 0.19 15.59
C GLU A 282 12.96 0.28 16.44
N HIS A 283 12.48 1.50 16.74
CA HIS A 283 11.20 1.73 17.41
C HIS A 283 10.03 1.24 16.55
N VAL A 284 10.09 1.47 15.24
CA VAL A 284 9.08 0.99 14.29
C VAL A 284 9.09 -0.54 14.22
N GLN A 285 10.27 -1.17 14.10
CA GLN A 285 10.40 -2.63 14.06
C GLN A 285 9.90 -3.29 15.36
N ALA A 286 10.24 -2.72 16.53
CA ALA A 286 9.71 -3.19 17.81
C ALA A 286 8.18 -3.06 17.90
N THR A 287 7.63 -1.92 17.45
CA THR A 287 6.17 -1.66 17.44
C THR A 287 5.41 -2.64 16.54
N VAL A 288 5.92 -2.90 15.33
CA VAL A 288 5.37 -3.90 14.41
C VAL A 288 5.45 -5.31 15.00
N LYS A 289 6.58 -5.65 15.65
CA LYS A 289 6.77 -6.96 16.29
C LYS A 289 5.77 -7.19 17.43
N ILE A 290 5.59 -6.25 18.36
CA ILE A 290 4.65 -6.45 19.47
C ILE A 290 3.20 -6.47 18.98
N ALA A 291 2.85 -5.61 18.01
CA ALA A 291 1.50 -5.59 17.43
C ALA A 291 1.16 -6.91 16.71
N SER A 292 2.12 -7.47 15.95
CA SER A 292 1.97 -8.81 15.36
C SER A 292 1.89 -9.92 16.41
N THR A 293 2.65 -9.82 17.49
CA THR A 293 2.73 -10.86 18.55
C THR A 293 1.43 -10.99 19.35
N TYR A 294 0.79 -9.86 19.69
CA TYR A 294 -0.45 -9.81 20.48
C TYR A 294 -1.71 -9.56 19.64
N ASN A 295 -1.63 -9.71 18.31
CA ASN A 295 -2.71 -9.46 17.36
C ASN A 295 -3.37 -8.07 17.50
N LEU A 296 -2.62 -7.04 17.90
CA LEU A 296 -3.15 -5.72 18.25
C LEU A 296 -3.73 -5.02 17.02
N ARG A 297 -4.79 -4.22 17.22
CA ARG A 297 -5.26 -3.25 16.21
C ARG A 297 -4.22 -2.13 16.05
N LEU A 298 -3.27 -2.33 15.13
CA LEU A 298 -2.22 -1.35 14.82
C LEU A 298 -2.75 -0.21 13.94
N VAL A 299 -2.48 1.03 14.35
CA VAL A 299 -2.72 2.26 13.59
C VAL A 299 -1.39 2.94 13.29
N ILE A 300 -1.29 3.62 12.15
CA ILE A 300 -0.10 4.38 11.74
C ILE A 300 -0.51 5.83 11.50
N LYS A 301 0.14 6.79 12.16
CA LYS A 301 -0.08 8.24 11.97
C LYS A 301 1.24 8.94 11.68
N THR A 302 1.22 9.87 10.73
CA THR A 302 2.21 10.97 10.69
C THR A 302 1.59 12.23 11.29
N THR A 303 0.61 12.84 10.61
CA THR A 303 0.14 14.22 10.90
C THR A 303 -1.37 14.35 11.20
N GLY A 304 -2.12 13.24 11.16
CA GLY A 304 -3.57 13.24 11.34
C GLY A 304 -4.39 13.84 10.19
N HIS A 305 -3.77 14.14 9.03
CA HIS A 305 -4.39 14.77 7.85
C HIS A 305 -5.42 13.92 7.08
N ASP A 306 -5.80 12.74 7.59
CA ASP A 306 -6.59 11.79 6.80
C ASP A 306 -8.09 12.09 6.84
N TYR A 307 -8.69 12.38 5.67
CA TYR A 307 -10.12 12.65 5.53
C TYR A 307 -11.01 11.40 5.72
N LEU A 308 -10.45 10.19 5.65
CA LEU A 308 -11.17 8.92 5.78
C LEU A 308 -10.94 8.24 7.16
N GLY A 309 -10.29 8.93 8.10
CA GLY A 309 -10.00 8.42 9.45
C GLY A 309 -8.97 7.30 9.50
N ARG A 310 -8.19 7.07 8.43
CA ARG A 310 -7.29 5.92 8.28
C ARG A 310 -6.11 5.90 9.26
N SER A 311 -5.85 7.02 9.95
CA SER A 311 -4.87 7.14 11.02
C SER A 311 -5.47 7.17 12.43
N ALA A 312 -6.70 6.66 12.60
CA ALA A 312 -7.43 6.55 13.86
C ALA A 312 -8.15 5.19 13.97
N ALA A 313 -8.40 4.69 15.18
CA ALA A 313 -9.31 3.58 15.48
C ALA A 313 -9.56 3.46 16.99
N ASN A 314 -10.79 3.12 17.39
CA ASN A 314 -11.13 2.83 18.79
C ASN A 314 -10.33 1.59 19.30
N GLY A 315 -9.96 1.60 20.59
CA GLY A 315 -9.28 0.49 21.28
C GLY A 315 -7.89 0.12 20.74
N SER A 316 -7.28 0.99 19.92
CA SER A 316 -6.12 0.65 19.09
C SER A 316 -4.77 1.04 19.71
N PHE A 317 -3.70 0.53 19.10
CA PHE A 317 -2.30 0.84 19.42
C PHE A 317 -1.67 1.62 18.25
N LEU A 318 -1.12 2.80 18.52
CA LEU A 318 -0.64 3.75 17.50
C LEU A 318 0.88 3.73 17.36
N LEU A 319 1.35 3.60 16.13
CA LEU A 319 2.69 4.03 15.73
C LEU A 319 2.65 5.48 15.21
N TRP A 320 3.21 6.43 15.96
CA TRP A 320 3.27 7.84 15.57
C TRP A 320 4.66 8.22 15.06
N LEU A 321 4.73 8.53 13.76
CA LEU A 321 5.98 8.74 13.02
C LEU A 321 6.46 10.21 13.01
N HIS A 322 5.71 11.13 13.60
CA HIS A 322 5.94 12.59 13.51
C HIS A 322 7.37 13.02 13.84
N TYR A 323 8.01 12.45 14.87
CA TYR A 323 9.35 12.84 15.28
C TYR A 323 10.49 12.28 14.39
N MET A 324 10.18 11.49 13.36
CA MET A 324 11.14 11.08 12.34
C MET A 324 11.39 12.22 11.34
N LYS A 325 12.09 13.28 11.78
CA LYS A 325 12.25 14.56 11.08
C LYS A 325 13.53 14.72 10.23
N ASN A 326 14.34 13.67 10.04
CA ASN A 326 15.61 13.79 9.32
C ASN A 326 15.40 14.09 7.81
N MET A 327 16.28 14.91 7.26
CA MET A 327 16.33 15.32 5.86
C MET A 327 17.78 15.28 5.37
N THR A 328 18.03 14.80 4.15
CA THR A 328 19.38 14.66 3.62
C THR A 328 19.41 14.86 2.10
N LEU A 329 20.25 15.77 1.61
CA LEU A 329 20.53 15.93 0.19
C LEU A 329 21.48 14.82 -0.25
N ILE A 330 21.27 14.30 -1.46
CA ILE A 330 22.09 13.28 -2.09
C ILE A 330 22.51 13.83 -3.45
N ASP A 331 23.73 14.35 -3.53
CA ASP A 331 24.28 15.04 -4.71
C ASP A 331 24.18 14.18 -5.98
N GLN A 332 24.40 12.87 -5.85
CA GLN A 332 24.09 11.86 -6.86
C GLN A 332 23.48 10.62 -6.20
N PHE A 333 22.21 10.33 -6.49
CA PHE A 333 21.55 9.08 -6.13
C PHE A 333 21.58 8.12 -7.31
N THR A 334 22.25 6.98 -7.16
CA THR A 334 22.35 5.93 -8.18
C THR A 334 21.61 4.68 -7.73
N ALA A 335 20.64 4.23 -8.53
CA ALA A 335 19.93 2.97 -8.30
C ALA A 335 19.47 2.36 -9.63
N CYS A 336 19.50 1.03 -9.73
CA CYS A 336 18.97 0.27 -10.88
C CYS A 336 19.59 0.61 -12.26
N GLY A 337 20.76 1.26 -12.28
CA GLY A 337 21.43 1.75 -13.50
C GLY A 337 21.19 3.23 -13.79
N ASP A 338 20.11 3.82 -13.26
CA ASP A 338 19.85 5.25 -13.33
C ASP A 338 20.67 6.01 -12.29
N THR A 339 21.08 7.25 -12.63
CA THR A 339 21.63 8.22 -11.68
C THR A 339 20.85 9.52 -11.74
N VAL A 340 20.57 10.10 -10.56
CA VAL A 340 19.81 11.33 -10.39
C VAL A 340 20.63 12.30 -9.55
N SER A 341 21.04 13.42 -10.16
CA SER A 341 21.65 14.53 -9.41
C SER A 341 20.64 15.17 -8.47
N ASN A 342 21.08 15.56 -7.27
CA ASN A 342 20.28 16.26 -6.26
C ASN A 342 18.95 15.53 -5.95
N ALA A 343 19.02 14.36 -5.34
CA ALA A 343 17.85 13.74 -4.70
C ALA A 343 17.75 14.17 -3.23
N ILE A 344 16.55 14.15 -2.64
CA ILE A 344 16.37 14.36 -1.20
C ILE A 344 15.81 13.11 -0.54
N ARG A 345 16.44 12.66 0.56
CA ARG A 345 15.87 11.69 1.48
C ARG A 345 15.10 12.42 2.56
N LEU A 346 13.83 12.06 2.73
CA LEU A 346 12.92 12.57 3.78
C LEU A 346 12.52 11.41 4.69
N SER A 347 12.66 11.57 6.00
CA SER A 347 12.12 10.63 6.98
C SER A 347 10.59 10.76 7.15
N ALA A 348 9.97 9.71 7.70
CA ALA A 348 8.52 9.52 7.74
C ALA A 348 7.70 10.63 8.42
N GLY A 349 8.32 11.42 9.29
CA GLY A 349 7.73 12.51 10.06
C GLY A 349 7.76 13.88 9.38
N VAL A 350 8.54 14.04 8.30
CA VAL A 350 8.73 15.33 7.65
C VAL A 350 7.46 15.79 6.94
N GLN A 351 7.12 17.06 7.14
CA GLN A 351 5.97 17.77 6.57
C GLN A 351 6.43 18.70 5.44
N TRP A 352 5.56 18.99 4.48
CA TRP A 352 5.96 19.71 3.25
C TRP A 352 6.56 21.11 3.52
N GLY A 353 6.07 21.85 4.53
CA GLY A 353 6.64 23.14 4.91
C GLY A 353 8.10 23.04 5.37
N GLU A 354 8.43 22.00 6.14
CA GLU A 354 9.80 21.71 6.58
C GLU A 354 10.68 21.37 5.37
N ALA A 355 10.21 20.47 4.51
CA ALA A 355 10.94 20.04 3.31
C ALA A 355 11.20 21.19 2.33
N TYR A 356 10.23 22.09 2.10
CA TYR A 356 10.41 23.26 1.24
C TYR A 356 11.37 24.30 1.85
N ALA A 357 11.21 24.63 3.14
CA ALA A 357 12.10 25.56 3.83
C ALA A 357 13.55 25.06 3.91
N TRP A 358 13.74 23.73 3.92
CA TRP A 358 15.04 23.07 3.86
C TRP A 358 15.62 23.09 2.44
N LEU A 359 14.87 22.61 1.43
CA LEU A 359 15.31 22.56 0.04
C LEU A 359 15.64 23.94 -0.56
N ASN A 360 14.92 24.98 -0.15
CA ASN A 360 15.14 26.35 -0.63
C ASN A 360 16.56 26.87 -0.34
N GLN A 361 17.23 26.38 0.71
CA GLN A 361 18.62 26.73 1.06
C GLN A 361 19.63 26.27 -0.01
N PHE A 362 19.25 25.29 -0.84
CA PHE A 362 20.05 24.75 -1.94
C PHE A 362 19.58 25.26 -3.31
N ASN A 363 18.64 26.23 -3.35
CA ASN A 363 17.89 26.64 -4.54
C ASN A 363 17.15 25.46 -5.22
N LEU A 364 16.65 24.52 -4.42
CA LEU A 364 15.92 23.34 -4.87
C LEU A 364 14.47 23.34 -4.38
N THR A 365 13.64 22.53 -5.04
CA THR A 365 12.26 22.21 -4.67
C THR A 365 11.93 20.76 -5.04
N ALA A 366 10.82 20.23 -4.52
CA ALA A 366 10.35 18.87 -4.79
C ALA A 366 8.83 18.88 -5.06
N VAL A 367 8.32 17.84 -5.73
CA VAL A 367 6.88 17.72 -5.98
C VAL A 367 6.18 17.28 -4.70
N GLY A 368 5.42 18.20 -4.11
CA GLY A 368 4.67 17.98 -2.88
C GLY A 368 3.36 18.75 -2.82
N GLY A 369 2.68 18.65 -1.68
CA GLY A 369 1.37 19.25 -1.45
C GLY A 369 1.43 20.76 -1.22
N ALA A 370 0.31 21.44 -1.43
CA ALA A 370 0.17 22.87 -1.14
C ALA A 370 0.09 23.18 0.36
N TYR A 371 -0.48 22.26 1.15
CA TYR A 371 -0.63 22.41 2.61
C TYR A 371 0.66 22.02 3.34
N ALA A 372 1.31 22.99 3.97
CA ALA A 372 2.60 22.85 4.64
C ALA A 372 2.66 21.75 5.71
N THR A 373 1.53 21.48 6.39
CA THR A 373 1.43 20.51 7.51
C THR A 373 1.18 19.07 7.05
N VAL A 374 1.01 18.81 5.75
CA VAL A 374 0.85 17.45 5.20
C VAL A 374 2.19 16.70 5.23
N GLY A 375 2.18 15.47 5.72
CA GLY A 375 3.38 14.62 5.81
C GLY A 375 3.86 14.13 4.44
N ALA A 376 5.10 14.47 4.07
CA ALA A 376 5.65 14.30 2.73
C ALA A 376 5.80 12.82 2.31
N ALA A 377 6.27 11.97 3.22
CA ALA A 377 6.43 10.52 2.99
C ALA A 377 5.16 9.69 3.27
N GLY A 378 4.11 10.31 3.80
CA GLY A 378 2.91 9.64 4.31
C GLY A 378 1.87 9.28 3.24
N GLY A 379 0.61 9.17 3.67
CA GLY A 379 -0.53 8.81 2.81
C GLY A 379 -0.70 9.73 1.59
N TYR A 380 -0.34 11.02 1.70
CA TYR A 380 -0.29 11.98 0.59
C TYR A 380 0.44 11.39 -0.63
N LEU A 381 1.70 11.00 -0.46
CA LEU A 381 2.54 10.49 -1.53
C LEU A 381 2.15 9.05 -1.91
N GLN A 382 1.85 8.21 -0.91
CA GLN A 382 1.54 6.79 -1.15
C GLN A 382 0.21 6.58 -1.88
N GLY A 383 -0.74 7.52 -1.75
CA GLY A 383 -1.98 7.59 -2.56
C GLY A 383 -1.87 8.38 -3.86
N GLY A 384 -0.73 9.05 -4.12
CA GLY A 384 -0.43 9.72 -5.39
C GLY A 384 0.23 11.09 -5.21
N GLY A 385 -0.44 12.00 -4.53
CA GLY A 385 0.05 13.34 -4.19
C GLY A 385 0.02 14.32 -5.37
N HIS A 386 -0.98 15.19 -5.40
CA HIS A 386 -1.04 16.34 -6.32
C HIS A 386 -0.52 17.63 -5.65
N GLY A 387 -0.16 18.62 -6.45
CA GLY A 387 0.26 19.94 -5.99
C GLY A 387 0.62 20.87 -7.15
N PRO A 388 1.07 22.12 -6.87
CA PRO A 388 1.29 23.14 -7.90
C PRO A 388 2.25 22.73 -9.01
N LEU A 389 3.29 21.94 -8.67
CA LEU A 389 4.28 21.47 -9.65
C LEU A 389 3.82 20.25 -10.46
N SER A 390 2.66 19.64 -10.16
CA SER A 390 2.30 18.35 -10.73
C SER A 390 1.99 18.36 -12.23
N ARG A 391 1.54 19.50 -12.76
CA ARG A 391 1.41 19.70 -14.23
C ARG A 391 2.76 19.75 -14.95
N TRP A 392 3.85 20.04 -14.26
CA TRP A 392 5.20 20.17 -14.84
C TRP A 392 6.08 18.93 -14.60
N LYS A 393 5.91 18.27 -13.45
CA LYS A 393 6.80 17.21 -12.94
C LYS A 393 6.11 15.88 -12.61
N GLY A 394 4.83 15.73 -12.92
CA GLY A 394 4.04 14.58 -12.51
C GLY A 394 3.61 14.64 -11.04
N LEU A 395 2.97 13.59 -10.53
CA LEU A 395 2.54 13.50 -9.13
C LEU A 395 3.73 13.24 -8.19
N ALA A 396 3.56 13.42 -6.88
CA ALA A 396 4.61 13.15 -5.90
C ALA A 396 5.08 11.69 -5.98
N ALA A 397 4.15 10.75 -6.19
CA ALA A 397 4.43 9.34 -6.47
C ALA A 397 5.33 9.11 -7.70
N ASP A 398 5.43 10.03 -8.66
CA ASP A 398 6.29 9.88 -9.86
C ASP A 398 7.76 10.14 -9.55
N ASN A 399 7.97 11.02 -8.57
CA ASN A 399 9.26 11.57 -8.21
C ASN A 399 9.96 10.71 -7.15
N VAL A 400 9.32 9.64 -6.67
CA VAL A 400 9.94 8.62 -5.81
C VAL A 400 10.97 7.80 -6.58
N LEU A 401 12.17 7.74 -6.02
CA LEU A 401 13.27 6.88 -6.46
C LEU A 401 13.36 5.60 -5.63
N GLU A 402 13.12 5.71 -4.32
CA GLU A 402 13.29 4.62 -3.35
C GLU A 402 12.47 4.87 -2.07
N PHE A 403 12.06 3.79 -1.40
CA PHE A 403 11.63 3.80 0.00
C PHE A 403 12.53 2.89 0.85
N ASP A 404 12.61 3.23 2.13
CA ASP A 404 13.08 2.38 3.23
C ASP A 404 11.86 2.09 4.12
N VAL A 405 11.50 0.82 4.30
CA VAL A 405 10.21 0.43 4.91
C VAL A 405 10.36 -0.74 5.88
N VAL A 406 9.39 -0.90 6.79
CA VAL A 406 9.21 -2.10 7.62
C VAL A 406 7.93 -2.83 7.21
N THR A 407 8.06 -4.06 6.73
CA THR A 407 6.90 -4.93 6.39
C THR A 407 6.34 -5.64 7.63
N ALA A 408 5.18 -6.32 7.51
CA ALA A 408 4.47 -6.90 8.66
C ALA A 408 5.24 -8.05 9.35
N ASP A 409 6.23 -8.64 8.66
CA ASP A 409 7.23 -9.56 9.23
C ASP A 409 8.24 -8.88 10.19
N GLY A 410 8.13 -7.57 10.40
CA GLY A 410 9.05 -6.76 11.22
C GLY A 410 10.39 -6.47 10.55
N ARG A 411 10.59 -6.87 9.29
CA ARG A 411 11.86 -6.71 8.57
C ARG A 411 11.93 -5.37 7.85
N ARG A 412 13.04 -4.67 8.03
CA ARG A 412 13.41 -3.47 7.27
C ARG A 412 13.86 -3.84 5.85
N LYS A 413 13.38 -3.14 4.82
CA LYS A 413 13.61 -3.43 3.39
C LYS A 413 13.79 -2.14 2.59
N THR A 414 14.81 -2.11 1.74
CA THR A 414 14.94 -1.13 0.64
C THR A 414 14.01 -1.52 -0.51
N VAL A 415 13.31 -0.54 -1.07
CA VAL A 415 12.23 -0.75 -2.05
C VAL A 415 12.35 0.29 -3.17
N ASN A 416 12.81 -0.13 -4.34
CA ASN A 416 13.05 0.73 -5.51
C ASN A 416 12.71 -0.04 -6.81
N ALA A 417 13.09 0.48 -7.98
CA ALA A 417 12.71 -0.09 -9.28
C ALA A 417 13.33 -1.48 -9.58
N CYS A 418 14.31 -1.94 -8.79
CA CYS A 418 15.01 -3.22 -8.97
C CYS A 418 15.04 -4.08 -7.70
N GLN A 419 14.85 -3.50 -6.51
CA GLN A 419 14.72 -4.20 -5.24
C GLN A 419 13.27 -4.11 -4.76
N ASN A 420 12.61 -5.26 -4.58
CA ASN A 420 11.17 -5.34 -4.25
C ASN A 420 10.25 -4.54 -5.22
N PRO A 421 10.42 -4.63 -6.56
CA PRO A 421 9.78 -3.71 -7.51
C PRO A 421 8.24 -3.77 -7.52
N HIS A 422 7.64 -4.87 -7.08
CA HIS A 422 6.18 -4.98 -6.93
C HIS A 422 5.67 -4.15 -5.73
N LEU A 423 6.38 -4.18 -4.60
CA LEU A 423 6.09 -3.33 -3.45
C LEU A 423 6.38 -1.85 -3.76
N PHE A 424 7.42 -1.57 -4.54
CA PHE A 424 7.73 -0.22 -5.03
C PHE A 424 6.59 0.35 -5.88
N TRP A 425 6.02 -0.44 -6.78
CA TRP A 425 4.85 -0.04 -7.56
C TRP A 425 3.61 0.18 -6.67
N ALA A 426 3.36 -0.70 -5.69
CA ALA A 426 2.22 -0.58 -4.78
C ALA A 426 2.29 0.66 -3.86
N LEU A 427 3.47 1.01 -3.36
CA LEU A 427 3.69 2.22 -2.54
C LEU A 427 3.60 3.54 -3.33
N ARG A 428 3.45 3.49 -4.66
CA ARG A 428 3.40 4.66 -5.56
C ARG A 428 2.02 4.85 -6.19
N GLY A 429 1.01 4.98 -5.32
CA GLY A 429 -0.40 5.20 -5.71
C GLY A 429 -1.37 4.12 -5.24
N GLY A 430 -0.93 3.11 -4.49
CA GLY A 430 -1.79 2.07 -3.89
C GLY A 430 -2.33 2.42 -2.49
N GLY A 431 -2.02 3.61 -1.97
CA GLY A 431 -2.47 4.09 -0.65
C GLY A 431 -1.52 3.74 0.49
N GLY A 432 -1.44 4.64 1.48
CA GLY A 432 -0.62 4.45 2.67
C GLY A 432 -1.28 3.55 3.72
N GLY A 433 -0.48 3.01 4.64
CA GLY A 433 -1.00 2.30 5.82
C GLY A 433 -1.50 0.87 5.60
N THR A 434 -1.25 0.26 4.41
CA THR A 434 -1.62 -1.14 4.14
C THR A 434 -0.46 -2.06 3.71
N PHE A 435 0.57 -1.57 3.00
CA PHE A 435 1.65 -2.45 2.51
C PHE A 435 2.83 -2.60 3.49
N ALA A 436 3.29 -1.48 4.05
CA ALA A 436 4.43 -1.41 4.96
C ALA A 436 4.39 -0.09 5.73
N VAL A 437 5.16 0.01 6.83
CA VAL A 437 5.47 1.29 7.45
C VAL A 437 6.63 1.93 6.68
N VAL A 438 6.43 3.07 6.03
CA VAL A 438 7.53 3.84 5.42
C VAL A 438 8.35 4.51 6.52
N LEU A 439 9.67 4.33 6.51
CA LEU A 439 10.64 4.99 7.39
C LEU A 439 11.25 6.22 6.73
N ASN A 440 11.63 6.08 5.46
CA ASN A 440 12.20 7.13 4.63
C ASN A 440 11.73 6.99 3.18
N VAL A 441 11.69 8.10 2.45
CA VAL A 441 11.51 8.15 1.00
C VAL A 441 12.63 8.97 0.36
N VAL A 442 13.10 8.58 -0.82
CA VAL A 442 14.04 9.35 -1.64
C VAL A 442 13.29 9.91 -2.85
N LEU A 443 13.35 11.24 -3.02
CA LEU A 443 12.65 11.99 -4.06
C LEU A 443 13.62 12.68 -5.01
N ARG A 444 13.21 12.82 -6.28
CA ARG A 444 13.78 13.80 -7.21
C ARG A 444 13.55 15.21 -6.69
N THR A 445 14.59 16.05 -6.69
CA THR A 445 14.43 17.50 -6.58
C THR A 445 14.61 18.16 -7.94
N PHE A 446 14.27 19.44 -8.03
CA PHE A 446 14.44 20.29 -9.20
C PHE A 446 14.93 21.68 -8.77
N PRO A 447 15.66 22.42 -9.62
CA PRO A 447 15.93 23.83 -9.36
C PRO A 447 14.63 24.60 -9.13
N SER A 448 14.59 25.45 -8.11
CA SER A 448 13.42 26.27 -7.80
C SER A 448 13.12 27.24 -8.95
N PRO A 449 11.94 27.14 -9.62
CA PRO A 449 11.56 28.09 -10.65
C PRO A 449 11.05 29.39 -10.00
N PRO A 450 11.12 30.54 -10.70
CA PRO A 450 10.27 31.67 -10.37
C PRO A 450 8.80 31.26 -10.57
N VAL A 451 7.95 31.55 -9.58
CA VAL A 451 6.51 31.20 -9.60
C VAL A 451 5.68 32.47 -9.44
N ILE A 452 4.64 32.60 -10.27
CA ILE A 452 3.57 33.58 -10.07
C ILE A 452 2.38 32.82 -9.48
N ALA A 453 1.94 33.22 -8.29
CA ALA A 453 0.69 32.76 -7.70
C ALA A 453 -0.42 33.76 -8.05
N VAL A 454 -1.58 33.26 -8.49
CA VAL A 454 -2.80 34.05 -8.73
C VAL A 454 -3.92 33.41 -7.93
N ILE A 455 -4.61 34.22 -7.13
CA ILE A 455 -5.85 33.84 -6.44
C ILE A 455 -7.00 34.49 -7.22
N LEU A 456 -8.04 33.71 -7.53
CA LEU A 456 -9.23 34.18 -8.23
C LEU A 456 -10.46 33.69 -7.48
N ASP A 457 -11.01 34.56 -6.63
CA ASP A 457 -12.22 34.27 -5.87
C ASP A 457 -13.47 34.53 -6.72
N MET A 458 -14.25 33.48 -6.98
CA MET A 458 -15.52 33.56 -7.71
C MET A 458 -16.67 33.15 -6.79
N ILE A 459 -17.46 34.12 -6.35
CA ILE A 459 -18.61 33.90 -5.47
C ILE A 459 -19.88 33.74 -6.32
N PRO A 460 -20.48 32.53 -6.43
CA PRO A 460 -21.74 32.34 -7.12
C PRO A 460 -22.89 32.92 -6.25
N PRO A 461 -23.85 33.66 -6.83
CA PRO A 461 -24.93 34.29 -6.06
C PRO A 461 -26.05 33.32 -5.63
N ASN A 462 -26.01 32.06 -6.07
CA ASN A 462 -26.88 30.97 -5.63
C ASN A 462 -26.36 29.60 -6.13
N GLU A 463 -26.93 28.52 -5.59
CA GLU A 463 -26.60 27.14 -5.94
C GLU A 463 -26.79 26.84 -7.44
N THR A 464 -27.85 27.33 -8.08
CA THR A 464 -28.07 27.13 -9.53
C THR A 464 -26.93 27.73 -10.37
N ARG A 465 -26.44 28.92 -10.00
CA ARG A 465 -25.28 29.56 -10.65
C ARG A 465 -23.98 28.80 -10.38
N TYR A 466 -23.81 28.22 -9.19
CA TYR A 466 -22.68 27.35 -8.88
C TYR A 466 -22.70 26.09 -9.74
N ASN A 467 -23.82 25.36 -9.75
CA ASN A 467 -23.98 24.11 -10.52
C ASN A 467 -23.78 24.34 -12.03
N ASN A 468 -24.30 25.44 -12.58
CA ASN A 468 -24.04 25.81 -13.98
C ASN A 468 -22.55 26.09 -14.22
N PHE A 469 -21.90 26.89 -13.37
CA PHE A 469 -20.46 27.16 -13.49
C PHE A 469 -19.62 25.89 -13.44
N ILE A 470 -19.92 24.95 -12.54
CA ILE A 470 -19.21 23.67 -12.45
C ILE A 470 -19.36 22.86 -13.74
N ASN A 471 -20.55 22.78 -14.33
CA ASN A 471 -20.78 22.10 -15.61
C ASN A 471 -19.98 22.76 -16.76
N ASP A 472 -20.10 24.08 -16.92
CA ASP A 472 -19.41 24.84 -17.98
C ASP A 472 -17.89 24.75 -17.82
N PHE A 473 -17.38 24.95 -16.60
CA PHE A 473 -15.95 24.91 -16.30
C PHE A 473 -15.35 23.53 -16.57
N VAL A 474 -16.02 22.43 -16.19
CA VAL A 474 -15.54 21.07 -16.48
C VAL A 474 -15.48 20.80 -18.00
N TYR A 475 -16.39 21.38 -18.78
CA TYR A 475 -16.45 21.18 -20.24
C TYR A 475 -15.24 21.74 -21.00
N PHE A 476 -14.65 22.86 -20.56
CA PHE A 476 -13.55 23.54 -21.26
C PHE A 476 -12.16 22.91 -21.05
N LEU A 477 -12.00 22.04 -20.07
CA LEU A 477 -10.70 21.52 -19.63
C LEU A 477 -9.96 20.47 -20.50
N PRO A 478 -10.56 19.72 -21.45
CA PRO A 478 -9.92 18.61 -22.20
C PRO A 478 -8.58 18.81 -22.94
N THR A 479 -7.89 19.96 -22.82
CA THR A 479 -6.82 20.42 -23.71
C THR A 479 -5.37 20.27 -23.20
N LEU A 480 -5.10 19.71 -22.00
CA LEU A 480 -3.88 20.01 -21.21
C LEU A 480 -2.99 18.86 -20.63
N SER A 481 -3.12 17.59 -21.05
CA SER A 481 -2.13 16.45 -20.96
C SER A 481 -1.90 15.57 -19.67
N ASP A 482 -1.31 14.38 -19.87
CA ASP A 482 -1.05 13.23 -18.94
C ASP A 482 0.27 13.34 -18.07
N ARG A 483 0.98 12.33 -17.46
CA ARG A 483 1.02 10.81 -17.36
C ARG A 483 1.50 10.31 -15.97
N ASN A 484 1.18 9.04 -15.57
CA ASN A 484 1.88 8.12 -14.63
C ASN A 484 1.06 6.85 -14.23
N CYS A 485 1.22 6.28 -13.02
CA CYS A 485 0.61 5.02 -12.54
C CYS A 485 -0.43 5.12 -11.40
N VAL A 486 -0.65 6.28 -10.77
CA VAL A 486 -1.86 6.55 -9.95
C VAL A 486 -3.12 6.31 -10.82
N ASN A 487 -4.28 5.96 -10.24
CA ASN A 487 -5.52 5.53 -10.93
C ASN A 487 -5.64 6.12 -12.37
N PRO A 488 -5.77 5.28 -13.43
CA PRO A 488 -5.69 5.71 -14.83
C PRO A 488 -6.50 6.94 -15.23
N VAL A 489 -7.59 7.26 -14.53
CA VAL A 489 -8.34 8.51 -14.74
C VAL A 489 -7.44 9.75 -14.58
N TRP A 490 -6.47 9.74 -13.68
CA TRP A 490 -5.44 10.80 -13.51
C TRP A 490 -4.48 10.96 -14.70
N ARG A 491 -4.57 10.14 -15.75
CA ARG A 491 -3.88 10.42 -17.02
C ARG A 491 -4.66 11.46 -17.83
N THR A 492 -5.96 11.23 -17.93
CA THR A 492 -6.89 11.98 -18.77
C THR A 492 -7.62 13.10 -18.03
N ALA A 493 -7.60 13.09 -16.69
CA ALA A 493 -8.18 14.13 -15.85
C ALA A 493 -7.25 15.34 -15.74
N LEU A 494 -7.82 16.52 -15.97
CA LEU A 494 -7.06 17.76 -16.12
C LEU A 494 -7.24 18.71 -14.93
N ILE A 495 -8.30 18.51 -14.16
CA ILE A 495 -8.52 19.10 -12.83
C ILE A 495 -8.92 18.00 -11.86
N HIS A 496 -8.47 18.15 -10.61
CA HIS A 496 -9.04 17.47 -9.46
C HIS A 496 -10.05 18.41 -8.79
N MET A 497 -11.28 17.96 -8.60
CA MET A 497 -12.36 18.76 -8.01
C MET A 497 -12.79 18.13 -6.69
N VAL A 498 -12.62 18.87 -5.60
CA VAL A 498 -13.02 18.45 -4.25
C VAL A 498 -14.27 19.24 -3.85
N TYR A 499 -15.31 18.52 -3.43
CA TYR A 499 -16.45 19.10 -2.72
C TYR A 499 -16.34 18.73 -1.25
N ALA A 500 -16.25 19.73 -0.38
CA ALA A 500 -16.08 19.56 1.06
C ALA A 500 -17.05 20.46 1.83
N VAL A 501 -17.63 19.92 2.90
CA VAL A 501 -18.49 20.65 3.84
C VAL A 501 -17.95 20.37 5.24
N GLY A 502 -17.63 21.44 5.97
CA GLY A 502 -17.25 21.36 7.38
C GLY A 502 -18.44 21.65 8.30
N TRP A 503 -18.30 21.31 9.58
CA TRP A 503 -19.26 21.63 10.63
C TRP A 503 -18.54 22.11 11.91
N PRO A 504 -19.22 22.86 12.79
CA PRO A 504 -18.67 23.24 14.10
C PRO A 504 -18.36 22.05 15.02
N ASP A 505 -17.61 22.31 16.09
CA ASP A 505 -17.58 21.41 17.24
C ASP A 505 -18.96 21.37 17.94
N LEU A 506 -19.28 20.27 18.62
CA LEU A 506 -20.61 19.90 19.16
C LEU A 506 -21.77 19.73 18.14
N THR A 507 -21.56 19.80 16.83
CA THR A 507 -22.57 19.36 15.85
C THR A 507 -23.01 17.92 16.13
N SER A 508 -24.33 17.69 16.24
CA SER A 508 -24.89 16.40 16.67
C SER A 508 -24.57 15.26 15.69
N GLU A 509 -24.52 14.01 16.16
CA GLU A 509 -24.21 12.88 15.27
C GLU A 509 -25.25 12.74 14.14
N GLU A 510 -26.53 12.99 14.40
CA GLU A 510 -27.59 12.99 13.39
C GLU A 510 -27.32 14.04 12.29
N GLU A 511 -26.90 15.24 12.68
CA GLU A 511 -26.54 16.33 11.76
C GLU A 511 -25.25 16.03 10.99
N GLN A 512 -24.21 15.49 11.64
CA GLN A 512 -23.01 15.00 10.96
C GLN A 512 -23.35 13.91 9.93
N GLN A 513 -24.23 12.97 10.26
CA GLN A 513 -24.72 11.95 9.33
C GLN A 513 -25.55 12.56 8.19
N ALA A 514 -26.34 13.61 8.43
CA ALA A 514 -27.09 14.33 7.40
C ALA A 514 -26.16 15.05 6.42
N ILE A 515 -25.14 15.75 6.92
CA ILE A 515 -24.10 16.40 6.11
C ILE A 515 -23.33 15.36 5.30
N ALA A 516 -22.93 14.23 5.90
CA ALA A 516 -22.27 13.14 5.18
C ALA A 516 -23.13 12.59 4.03
N LYS A 517 -24.43 12.34 4.27
CA LYS A 517 -25.39 11.92 3.22
C LYS A 517 -25.51 12.95 2.10
N HIS A 518 -25.45 14.26 2.41
CA HIS A 518 -25.42 15.32 1.41
C HIS A 518 -24.14 15.30 0.58
N VAL A 519 -22.96 15.18 1.20
CA VAL A 519 -21.67 15.04 0.49
C VAL A 519 -21.70 13.83 -0.45
N THR A 520 -22.18 12.67 0.00
CA THR A 520 -22.36 11.48 -0.86
C THR A 520 -23.30 11.71 -2.05
N SER A 521 -24.29 12.61 -1.93
CA SER A 521 -25.17 12.97 -3.05
C SER A 521 -24.48 13.90 -4.06
N GLN A 522 -23.69 14.87 -3.59
CA GLN A 522 -22.92 15.80 -4.44
C GLN A 522 -21.79 15.08 -5.17
N VAL A 523 -21.09 14.14 -4.52
CA VAL A 523 -20.06 13.30 -5.16
C VAL A 523 -20.63 12.50 -6.33
N LYS A 524 -21.88 12.01 -6.24
CA LYS A 524 -22.54 11.32 -7.38
C LYS A 524 -22.81 12.24 -8.57
N ILE A 525 -23.10 13.52 -8.33
CA ILE A 525 -23.25 14.52 -9.40
C ILE A 525 -21.90 14.76 -10.08
N LEU A 526 -20.83 14.98 -9.30
CA LEU A 526 -19.47 15.14 -9.83
C LEU A 526 -19.03 13.93 -10.66
N GLN A 527 -19.26 12.71 -10.17
CA GLN A 527 -18.95 11.47 -10.90
C GLN A 527 -19.77 11.34 -12.20
N GLY A 528 -21.03 11.75 -12.20
CA GLY A 528 -21.88 11.77 -13.38
C GLY A 528 -21.29 12.65 -14.49
N VAL A 529 -20.95 13.90 -14.17
CA VAL A 529 -20.31 14.84 -15.11
C VAL A 529 -18.92 14.34 -15.54
N ALA A 530 -18.15 13.76 -14.62
CA ALA A 530 -16.83 13.18 -14.89
C ALA A 530 -16.87 11.82 -15.66
N GLY A 531 -18.00 11.44 -16.26
CA GLY A 531 -18.11 10.29 -17.15
C GLY A 531 -18.69 9.01 -16.54
N GLY A 532 -19.40 9.12 -15.41
CA GLY A 532 -20.13 8.04 -14.74
C GLY A 532 -19.18 7.02 -14.11
N ASP A 533 -19.38 5.73 -14.42
CA ASP A 533 -18.52 4.65 -13.90
C ASP A 533 -17.04 4.78 -14.32
N ARG A 534 -16.77 5.52 -15.40
CA ARG A 534 -15.40 5.81 -15.88
C ARG A 534 -14.70 6.93 -15.10
N SER A 535 -15.39 7.61 -14.18
CA SER A 535 -14.78 8.58 -13.27
C SER A 535 -14.00 7.87 -12.15
N GLY A 536 -12.93 8.51 -11.67
CA GLY A 536 -12.14 8.10 -10.52
C GLY A 536 -12.20 9.15 -9.42
N CYS A 537 -11.86 8.75 -8.20
CA CYS A 537 -11.90 9.56 -6.98
C CYS A 537 -10.53 9.50 -6.29
N TYR A 538 -10.06 10.61 -5.71
CA TYR A 538 -8.75 10.64 -5.07
C TYR A 538 -8.84 10.02 -3.68
N MET A 539 -8.26 8.84 -3.49
CA MET A 539 -8.32 8.07 -2.24
C MET A 539 -7.85 8.80 -0.96
N ASN A 540 -7.22 9.97 -1.08
CA ASN A 540 -6.81 10.80 0.06
C ASN A 540 -7.81 11.93 0.37
N GLU A 541 -8.63 12.35 -0.59
CA GLU A 541 -9.57 13.49 -0.51
C GLU A 541 -10.95 13.03 -1.03
N ALA A 542 -11.44 11.91 -0.48
CA ALA A 542 -12.66 11.21 -0.93
C ALA A 542 -13.71 11.07 0.18
N ASP A 543 -14.95 10.80 -0.23
CA ASP A 543 -16.03 10.40 0.69
C ASP A 543 -15.68 9.08 1.41
N PRO A 544 -15.70 9.03 2.76
CA PRO A 544 -15.53 7.80 3.53
C PRO A 544 -16.58 6.71 3.23
N ASN A 545 -17.66 7.06 2.53
CA ASN A 545 -18.79 6.22 2.13
C ASN A 545 -18.83 5.93 0.62
N GLU A 546 -17.76 6.26 -0.13
CA GLU A 546 -17.66 6.07 -1.59
C GLU A 546 -18.08 4.65 -2.04
N PRO A 547 -19.19 4.50 -2.80
CA PRO A 547 -19.56 3.21 -3.37
C PRO A 547 -18.55 2.75 -4.41
N ASN A 548 -18.27 1.44 -4.46
CA ASN A 548 -17.28 0.85 -5.36
C ASN A 548 -15.87 1.47 -5.23
N TRP A 549 -15.48 1.87 -4.01
CA TRP A 549 -14.19 2.51 -3.70
C TRP A 549 -12.98 1.77 -4.27
N GLN A 550 -13.01 0.44 -4.40
CA GLN A 550 -11.94 -0.34 -5.03
C GLN A 550 -11.66 0.13 -6.47
N GLN A 551 -12.71 0.44 -7.22
CA GLN A 551 -12.60 0.89 -8.60
C GLN A 551 -12.40 2.40 -8.66
N LYS A 552 -13.12 3.17 -7.83
CA LYS A 552 -12.98 4.64 -7.77
C LYS A 552 -11.59 5.07 -7.33
N PHE A 553 -10.94 4.37 -6.40
CA PHE A 553 -9.63 4.74 -5.87
C PHE A 553 -8.47 4.15 -6.66
N PHE A 554 -8.57 2.91 -7.15
CA PHE A 554 -7.44 2.18 -7.75
C PHE A 554 -7.59 1.92 -9.27
N GLY A 555 -8.77 2.17 -9.86
CA GLY A 555 -9.02 2.05 -11.30
C GLY A 555 -9.72 0.74 -11.68
N THR A 556 -9.09 -0.10 -12.50
CA THR A 556 -9.69 -1.35 -12.94
C THR A 556 -9.58 -2.44 -11.87
N GLN A 557 -10.51 -3.41 -11.89
CA GLN A 557 -10.47 -4.56 -10.98
C GLN A 557 -9.12 -5.28 -11.02
N ALA A 558 -8.52 -5.46 -12.21
CA ALA A 558 -7.19 -6.06 -12.36
C ALA A 558 -6.05 -5.26 -11.70
N ILE A 559 -6.18 -3.94 -11.55
CA ILE A 559 -5.23 -3.14 -10.74
C ILE A 559 -5.47 -3.40 -9.25
N TYR A 560 -6.72 -3.43 -8.80
CA TYR A 560 -7.05 -3.76 -7.41
C TYR A 560 -6.59 -5.17 -7.01
N ASP A 561 -6.86 -6.18 -7.84
CA ASP A 561 -6.47 -7.57 -7.59
C ASP A 561 -4.95 -7.73 -7.55
N ARG A 562 -4.22 -7.00 -8.41
CA ARG A 562 -2.75 -6.95 -8.38
C ARG A 562 -2.23 -6.30 -7.10
N LEU A 563 -2.82 -5.18 -6.67
CA LEU A 563 -2.50 -4.54 -5.39
C LEU A 563 -2.82 -5.49 -4.21
N LYS A 564 -3.96 -6.18 -4.23
CA LYS A 564 -4.37 -7.14 -3.18
C LYS A 564 -3.46 -8.37 -3.12
N SER A 565 -2.98 -8.84 -4.26
CA SER A 565 -1.94 -9.89 -4.35
C SER A 565 -0.63 -9.43 -3.72
N ILE A 566 -0.18 -8.20 -4.01
CA ILE A 566 1.03 -7.63 -3.41
C ILE A 566 0.85 -7.46 -1.89
N LYS A 567 -0.28 -6.90 -1.44
CA LYS A 567 -0.70 -6.80 -0.04
C LYS A 567 -0.58 -8.15 0.67
N ASN A 568 -1.20 -9.20 0.13
CA ASN A 568 -1.16 -10.54 0.72
C ASN A 568 0.24 -11.18 0.74
N SER A 569 1.18 -10.73 -0.09
CA SER A 569 2.57 -11.22 -0.05
C SER A 569 3.48 -10.50 0.96
N VAL A 570 3.17 -9.25 1.34
CA VAL A 570 3.96 -8.46 2.30
C VAL A 570 3.33 -8.36 3.70
N ASP A 571 2.03 -8.64 3.79
CA ASP A 571 1.25 -8.70 5.02
C ASP A 571 0.10 -9.75 4.89
N PRO A 572 0.43 -11.05 4.89
CA PRO A 572 -0.55 -12.13 4.76
C PRO A 572 -1.57 -12.19 5.92
N PHE A 573 -1.22 -11.63 7.08
CA PHE A 573 -2.06 -11.58 8.27
C PHE A 573 -2.89 -10.29 8.38
N GLY A 574 -2.73 -9.34 7.44
CA GLY A 574 -3.46 -8.08 7.41
C GLY A 574 -3.21 -7.15 8.59
N LEU A 575 -2.03 -7.19 9.22
CA LEU A 575 -1.65 -6.34 10.36
C LEU A 575 -1.88 -4.85 10.06
N PHE A 576 -1.60 -4.42 8.84
CA PHE A 576 -1.78 -3.03 8.38
C PHE A 576 -3.12 -2.89 7.65
N VAL A 577 -4.20 -2.51 8.33
CA VAL A 577 -5.53 -2.35 7.69
C VAL A 577 -6.18 -1.02 8.07
N CYS A 578 -6.68 -0.31 7.06
CA CYS A 578 -7.32 1.00 7.17
C CYS A 578 -8.57 1.10 6.29
N ARG A 579 -9.44 2.08 6.53
CA ARG A 579 -10.71 2.26 5.80
C ARG A 579 -10.43 2.44 4.30
N ASN A 580 -11.13 1.66 3.48
CA ASN A 580 -11.06 1.71 2.01
C ASN A 580 -9.60 1.62 1.48
N CYS A 581 -8.77 0.86 2.19
CA CYS A 581 -7.40 0.52 1.80
C CYS A 581 -7.35 -0.85 1.12
N VAL A 582 -6.36 -1.08 0.27
CA VAL A 582 -6.18 -2.38 -0.39
C VAL A 582 -6.18 -3.53 0.64
N GLY A 583 -7.10 -4.48 0.47
CA GLY A 583 -7.31 -5.62 1.35
C GLY A 583 -8.23 -5.38 2.55
N SER A 584 -8.75 -4.17 2.77
CA SER A 584 -9.74 -3.91 3.84
C SER A 584 -11.10 -4.56 3.57
N ASP A 585 -11.35 -5.00 2.33
CA ASP A 585 -12.52 -5.77 1.94
C ASP A 585 -12.54 -7.19 2.56
N ASP A 586 -11.39 -7.72 3.02
CA ASP A 586 -11.30 -8.97 3.80
C ASP A 586 -11.79 -8.84 5.26
N TRP A 587 -12.13 -7.63 5.72
CA TRP A 587 -12.38 -7.32 7.14
C TRP A 587 -13.79 -6.76 7.39
N SER A 588 -14.26 -6.84 8.63
CA SER A 588 -15.48 -6.19 9.12
C SER A 588 -15.45 -4.67 8.93
N SER A 589 -16.60 -3.99 9.05
CA SER A 589 -16.71 -2.54 8.82
C SER A 589 -15.91 -1.69 9.82
N ASP A 590 -15.65 -2.20 11.02
CA ASP A 590 -14.77 -1.61 12.04
C ASP A 590 -13.29 -2.03 11.88
N LEU A 591 -12.99 -2.92 10.93
CA LEU A 591 -11.67 -3.45 10.58
C LEU A 591 -10.98 -4.28 11.68
N ASN A 592 -11.75 -4.78 12.64
CA ASN A 592 -11.24 -5.57 13.76
C ASN A 592 -11.32 -7.08 13.51
N CYS A 593 -12.34 -7.59 12.83
CA CYS A 593 -12.48 -9.02 12.53
C CYS A 593 -12.31 -9.31 11.04
N PRO A 594 -11.72 -10.44 10.64
CA PRO A 594 -11.82 -10.94 9.28
C PRO A 594 -13.29 -11.26 8.93
N LYS A 595 -13.64 -11.18 7.65
CA LYS A 595 -14.89 -11.78 7.15
C LYS A 595 -14.74 -13.30 7.04
N THR A 596 -15.81 -14.01 7.41
CA THR A 596 -16.03 -15.45 7.21
C THR A 596 -16.48 -15.76 5.79
#